data_AF-A0AA43JE83-F1
#
_entry.id   AF-A0AA43JE83-F1
#
_cell.length_a   1.000
_cell.length_b   1.000
_cell.length_c   1.000
_cell.angle_alpha   90.00
_cell.angle_beta   90.00
_cell.angle_gamma   90.00
#
_symmetry.space_group_name_H-M   'P 1'
#
loop_
_entity.id
_entity.type
_entity.pdbx_description
1 polymer ?
#
loop_
_entity_poly.entity_id
_entity_poly.type
_entity_poly.pdbx_seq_one_letter_code
_entity_poly.pdbx_strand_id
1 'polypeptide(L)' 'MHFVRIGNHAFNLDLISHCEVQIWHDTVSVKIYMTGTANNTPVVLNEEDAKQFWKYIEYISEKPV' A
#
# COMPACT_ATOMS: atom_id res chain seq x y z
N MET A 1 -9.69 9.44 9.60
CA MET A 1 -9.17 8.12 10.00
C MET A 1 -9.55 7.13 8.92
N HIS A 2 -8.70 7.06 7.89
CA HIS A 2 -8.93 6.23 6.72
C HIS A 2 -8.13 4.95 6.84
N PHE A 3 -8.82 3.84 7.11
CA PHE A 3 -8.20 2.53 7.19
C PHE A 3 -8.62 1.66 6.02
N VAL A 4 -7.66 0.95 5.43
CA VAL A 4 -7.92 -0.10 4.44
C VAL A 4 -7.33 -1.42 4.91
N ARG A 5 -8.07 -2.50 4.72
CA ARG A 5 -7.58 -3.85 4.99
C ARG A 5 -7.25 -4.52 3.66
N ILE A 6 -6.01 -4.99 3.53
CA ILE A 6 -5.51 -5.72 2.37
C ILE A 6 -4.92 -7.03 2.91
N GLY A 7 -5.50 -8.16 2.50
CA GLY A 7 -5.20 -9.46 3.09
C GLY A 7 -5.33 -9.45 4.63
N ASN A 8 -4.27 -9.82 5.33
CA ASN A 8 -4.21 -9.80 6.79
C ASN A 8 -3.62 -8.50 7.38
N HIS A 9 -3.34 -7.51 6.54
CA HIS A 9 -2.76 -6.23 6.96
C HIS A 9 -3.83 -5.13 7.01
N ALA A 10 -3.85 -4.36 8.10
CA ALA A 10 -4.65 -3.15 8.22
C ALA A 10 -3.74 -1.92 8.09
N PHE A 11 -4.02 -1.09 7.10
CA PHE A 11 -3.25 0.10 6.76
C PHE A 11 -4.01 1.36 7.16
N ASN A 12 -3.37 2.24 7.93
CA ASN A 12 -3.87 3.60 8.14
C ASN A 12 -3.32 4.49 7.03
N LEU A 13 -4.18 4.90 6.10
CA LEU A 13 -3.79 5.75 4.96
C LEU A 13 -3.32 7.13 5.42
N ASP A 14 -3.80 7.61 6.57
CA ASP A 14 -3.39 8.91 7.13
C ASP A 14 -1.92 8.88 7.61
N LEU A 15 -1.32 7.68 7.78
CA LEU A 15 0.08 7.50 8.16
C LEU A 15 0.98 7.13 6.98
N ILE A 16 0.43 6.81 5.81
CA ILE A 16 1.27 6.46 4.65
C ILE A 16 1.95 7.72 4.13
N SER A 17 3.27 7.73 4.09
CA SER A 17 4.06 8.84 3.55
C SER A 17 4.39 8.64 2.08
N HIS A 18 4.68 7.40 1.68
CA HIS A 18 5.11 7.07 0.34
C HIS A 18 4.83 5.59 0.03
N CYS A 19 4.54 5.28 -1.23
CA CYS A 19 4.42 3.93 -1.73
C CYS A 19 5.29 3.77 -2.99
N GLU A 20 6.03 2.67 -3.06
CA GLU A 20 6.85 2.31 -4.22
C GLU A 20 6.39 0.96 -4.77
N VAL A 21 6.13 0.89 -6.08
CA VAL A 21 5.80 -0.37 -6.76
C VAL A 21 7.06 -0.93 -7.40
N GLN A 22 7.34 -2.20 -7.14
CA GLN A 22 8.49 -2.90 -7.68
C GLN A 22 8.02 -4.12 -8.47
N ILE A 23 8.21 -4.07 -9.79
CA ILE A 23 7.80 -5.09 -10.75
C ILE A 23 9.05 -5.84 -11.23
N TRP A 24 9.06 -7.16 -11.08
CA TRP A 24 10.15 -8.05 -11.49
C TRP A 24 9.60 -9.16 -12.37
N HIS A 25 9.92 -9.17 -13.67
CA HIS A 25 9.51 -10.20 -14.64
C HIS A 25 8.02 -10.63 -14.56
N ASP A 26 7.67 -11.53 -13.65
CA ASP A 26 6.35 -12.09 -13.39
C ASP A 26 5.76 -11.77 -12.00
N THR A 27 6.51 -11.11 -11.11
CA THR A 27 6.10 -10.79 -9.74
C THR A 27 6.00 -9.28 -9.50
N VAL A 28 4.94 -8.87 -8.80
CA VAL A 28 4.72 -7.48 -8.39
C VAL A 28 4.78 -7.41 -6.87
N SER A 29 5.53 -6.45 -6.33
CA SER A 29 5.54 -6.14 -4.91
C SER A 29 5.33 -4.65 -4.69
N VAL A 30 4.69 -4.28 -3.58
CA VAL A 30 4.48 -2.88 -3.21
C VAL A 30 5.10 -2.64 -1.85
N LYS A 31 5.96 -1.63 -1.76
CA LYS A 31 6.58 -1.17 -0.52
C LYS A 31 5.82 0.05 -0.02
N ILE A 32 5.30 -0.04 1.19
CA ILE A 32 4.54 1.03 1.84
C ILE A 32 5.38 1.60 2.96
N TYR A 33 5.67 2.89 2.87
CA TYR A 33 6.38 3.66 3.87
C TYR A 33 5.38 4.42 4.72
N MET A 34 5.53 4.31 6.05
CA MET A 34 4.66 4.94 7.03
C MET A 34 5.42 6.00 7.83
N THR A 35 4.75 7.12 8.11
CA THR A 35 5.23 8.16 8.99
C THR A 35 5.21 7.67 10.44
N GLY A 36 6.33 7.82 11.15
CA GLY A 36 6.41 7.55 12.59
C GLY A 36 6.68 6.09 12.97
N THR A 37 6.86 5.17 12.02
CA THR A 37 7.35 3.81 12.33
C THR A 37 8.83 3.86 12.70
N ALA A 38 9.13 3.66 14.00
CA ALA A 38 10.48 3.40 14.47
C ALA A 38 11.03 2.19 13.71
N ASN A 39 12.16 2.36 13.01
CA ASN A 39 12.90 1.39 12.18
C ASN A 39 12.74 1.50 10.66
N ASN A 40 11.98 2.48 10.12
CA ASN A 40 11.91 2.78 8.67
C ASN A 40 11.72 1.56 7.75
N THR A 41 11.22 0.44 8.29
CA THR A 41 11.12 -0.81 7.54
C THR A 41 9.81 -0.74 6.76
N PRO A 42 9.86 -0.64 5.42
CA PRO A 42 8.66 -0.57 4.62
C PRO A 42 7.89 -1.89 4.75
N VAL A 43 6.57 -1.79 4.76
CA VAL A 43 5.71 -2.98 4.64
C VAL A 43 5.75 -3.42 3.19
N VAL A 44 6.22 -4.64 2.95
CA VAL A 44 6.27 -5.23 1.60
C VAL A 44 5.08 -6.15 1.42
N LEU A 45 4.22 -5.83 0.45
CA LEU A 45 3.10 -6.68 0.06
C LEU A 45 3.54 -7.73 -0.95
N ASN A 46 3.00 -8.94 -0.81
CA ASN A 46 3.06 -9.96 -1.85
C ASN A 46 2.21 -9.54 -3.07
N GLU A 47 2.27 -10.30 -4.14
CA GLU A 47 1.61 -9.95 -5.41
C GLU A 47 0.08 -9.82 -5.30
N GLU A 48 -0.59 -10.69 -4.55
CA GLU A 48 -2.05 -10.66 -4.42
C GLU A 48 -2.50 -9.43 -3.64
N ASP A 49 -1.86 -9.18 -2.50
CA ASP A 49 -2.13 -8.01 -1.66
C ASP A 49 -1.76 -6.71 -2.40
N ALA A 50 -0.66 -6.71 -3.13
CA ALA A 50 -0.24 -5.58 -3.98
C ALA A 50 -1.31 -5.22 -5.02
N LYS A 51 -1.88 -6.22 -5.71
CA LYS A 51 -2.95 -6.01 -6.70
C LYS A 51 -4.22 -5.45 -6.06
N GLN A 52 -4.58 -5.93 -4.86
CA GLN A 52 -5.74 -5.42 -4.14
C GLN A 52 -5.53 -3.97 -3.69
N PHE A 53 -4.35 -3.65 -3.16
CA PHE A 53 -4.00 -2.30 -2.77
C PHE A 53 -3.99 -1.34 -3.97
N TRP A 54 -3.43 -1.77 -5.10
CA TRP A 54 -3.43 -1.00 -6.34
C TRP A 54 -4.83 -0.60 -6.80
N LYS A 55 -5.74 -1.57 -6.91
CA LYS A 55 -7.14 -1.32 -7.27
C LYS A 55 -7.83 -0.32 -6.33
N TYR A 56 -7.51 -0.41 -5.04
CA TYR A 56 -8.07 0.52 -4.06
C TYR A 56 -7.54 1.95 -4.23
N ILE A 57 -6.24 2.11 -4.50
CA ILE A 57 -5.65 3.43 -4.79
C ILE A 57 -6.25 4.02 -6.06
N GLU A 58 -6.39 3.24 -7.13
CA GLU A 58 -7.06 3.67 -8.36
C GLU A 58 -8.49 4.15 -8.05
N TYR A 59 -9.26 3.35 -7.31
CA TYR A 59 -10.62 3.71 -6.91
C TYR A 59 -10.71 5.01 -6.09
N ILE A 60 -9.76 5.25 -5.17
CA ILE A 60 -9.71 6.50 -4.40
C ILE A 60 -9.33 7.68 -5.30
N SER A 61 -8.41 7.49 -6.25
CA SER A 61 -7.99 8.53 -7.18
C SER A 61 -9.10 8.98 -8.14
N GLU A 62 -10.05 8.09 -8.45
CA GLU A 62 -11.19 8.38 -9.31
C GLU A 62 -12.35 9.09 -8.59
N LYS A 63 -12.34 9.17 -7.25
CA LYS A 63 -13.38 9.88 -6.53
C LYS A 63 -13.21 11.39 -6.71
N PRO A 64 -14.27 12.12 -7.10
CA PRO A 64 -14.24 13.58 -7.11
C PRO A 64 -14.03 14.09 -5.68
N VAL A 65 -13.08 15.01 -5.54
CA VAL A 65 -12.70 15.66 -4.27
C VAL A 65 -13.78 16.64 -3.84
#